data_AF-A0A7K5ZVI5-F1
#
_entry.id   AF-A0A7K5ZVI5-F1
#
_cell.length_a   1.000
_cell.length_b   1.000
_cell.length_c   1.000
_cell.angle_alpha   90.00
_cell.angle_beta   90.00
_cell.angle_gamma   90.00
#
_symmetry.space_group_name_H-M   'P 1'
#
loop_
_entity.id
_entity.type
_entity.pdbx_description
1 polymer ?
#
loop_
_entity_poly.entity_id
_entity_poly.type
_entity_poly.pdbx_seq_one_letter_code
_entity_poly.pdbx_strand_id
1 'polypeptide(L)'
;DMNEVSSFIKGSKHGCEQNDLNYPPYTPRIVDRLMFSKTLCMDAVQKWGKHYDVHSLYGYSMGISTRKAIERVFPGKRSFIISRSTFMGSGKQAGHWLGDNAATWDHLRWAIPGMLEFNLFGFPYVGADICGFFDNTTEELCRRWMQVGAFYPFSRNHN
;
A
#
# COMPACT_ATOMS: atom_id res chain seq x y z
N ASP A 1 -0.44 -7.13 -2.37
CA ASP A 1 0.18 -6.82 -1.08
C ASP A 1 1.70 -6.76 -1.23
N MET A 2 2.43 -6.22 -0.25
CA MET A 2 3.90 -6.15 -0.17
C MET A 2 4.59 -5.49 -1.38
N ASN A 3 3.88 -4.59 -2.06
CA ASN A 3 4.25 -4.08 -3.38
C ASN A 3 4.71 -2.62 -3.37
N GLU A 4 5.21 -2.13 -2.24
CA GLU A 4 5.93 -0.86 -2.14
C GLU A 4 7.15 -0.77 -3.09
N VAL A 5 8.04 -1.75 -3.28
CA VAL A 5 8.09 -3.17 -2.87
C VAL A 5 8.76 -3.37 -1.51
N SER A 6 8.14 -4.18 -0.64
CA SER A 6 8.64 -4.40 0.71
C SER A 6 9.72 -5.49 0.75
N SER A 7 10.74 -5.28 1.58
CA SER A 7 11.79 -6.24 1.87
C SER A 7 12.09 -6.29 3.37
N PHE A 8 12.29 -7.50 3.91
CA PHE A 8 12.66 -7.66 5.33
C PHE A 8 14.12 -7.31 5.61
N ILE A 9 14.98 -7.41 4.59
CA ILE A 9 16.38 -6.97 4.63
C ILE A 9 16.52 -5.61 3.96
N LYS A 10 17.44 -4.78 4.43
CA LYS A 10 17.69 -3.45 3.85
C LYS A 10 18.42 -3.61 2.50
N GLY A 11 17.76 -3.24 1.41
CA GLY A 11 18.35 -3.28 0.09
C GLY A 11 18.40 -4.67 -0.53
N SER A 12 19.47 -5.42 -0.23
CA SER A 12 19.72 -6.75 -0.79
C SER A 12 20.41 -7.66 0.20
N LYS A 13 20.59 -8.94 -0.16
CA LYS A 13 21.35 -9.92 0.65
C LYS A 13 22.81 -9.50 0.89
N HIS A 14 23.35 -8.62 0.05
CA HIS A 14 24.72 -8.13 0.12
C HIS A 14 24.80 -6.66 0.55
N GLY A 15 23.70 -6.09 1.05
CA GLY A 15 23.58 -4.65 1.31
C GLY A 15 23.44 -3.84 0.02
N CYS A 16 23.78 -2.56 0.08
CA CYS A 16 23.78 -1.65 -1.07
C CYS A 16 25.11 -0.91 -1.17
N GLU A 17 25.49 -0.55 -2.40
CA GLU A 17 26.74 0.18 -2.65
C GLU A 17 26.72 1.59 -2.06
N GLN A 18 27.90 2.09 -1.69
CA GLN A 18 28.06 3.47 -1.23
C GLN A 18 28.09 4.43 -2.43
N ASN A 19 26.92 4.92 -2.84
CA ASN A 19 26.78 5.86 -3.95
C ASN A 19 25.65 6.88 -3.70
N ASP A 20 25.56 7.89 -4.55
CA ASP A 20 24.62 9.02 -4.41
C ASP A 20 23.14 8.63 -4.63
N LEU A 21 22.85 7.40 -5.04
CA LEU A 21 21.47 6.90 -5.13
C LEU A 21 21.03 6.28 -3.81
N ASN A 22 21.87 5.41 -3.24
CA ASN A 22 21.59 4.75 -1.96
C ASN A 22 21.73 5.73 -0.78
N TYR A 23 22.64 6.71 -0.90
CA TYR A 23 22.96 7.74 0.09
C TYR A 23 22.98 9.13 -0.55
N PRO A 24 21.81 9.68 -0.92
CA PRO A 24 21.74 10.95 -1.63
C PRO A 24 22.20 12.12 -0.75
N PRO A 25 22.69 13.22 -1.37
CA PRO A 25 23.16 14.41 -0.64
C PRO A 25 22.05 15.06 0.19
N TYR A 26 20.79 14.85 -0.18
CA TYR A 26 19.61 15.22 0.60
C TYR A 26 18.68 14.03 0.74
N THR A 27 18.39 13.65 1.98
CA THR A 27 17.38 12.63 2.30
C THR A 27 16.16 13.30 2.95
N PRO A 28 14.95 13.19 2.38
CA PRO A 28 13.73 13.67 3.02
C PRO A 28 13.50 13.00 4.39
N ARG A 29 12.53 13.49 5.17
CA ARG A 29 12.17 12.90 6.48
C ARG A 29 11.35 11.61 6.34
N ILE A 30 11.81 10.68 5.50
CA ILE A 30 11.26 9.32 5.41
C ILE A 30 11.57 8.54 6.70
N VAL A 31 10.80 7.49 6.97
CA VAL A 31 11.07 6.54 8.05
C VAL A 31 12.51 6.02 7.92
N ASP A 32 13.22 5.91 9.05
CA ASP A 32 14.65 5.55 9.16
C ASP A 32 15.65 6.50 8.48
N ARG A 33 15.22 7.54 7.75
CA ARG A 33 16.08 8.44 6.96
C ARG A 33 17.09 7.70 6.08
N LEU A 34 16.66 6.60 5.47
CA LEU A 34 17.49 5.74 4.62
C LEU A 34 16.67 5.26 3.43
N MET A 35 17.10 5.59 2.20
CA MET A 35 16.30 5.38 0.99
C MET A 35 15.90 3.92 0.77
N PHE A 36 16.84 2.99 0.97
CA PHE A 36 16.62 1.55 0.79
C PHE A 36 16.17 0.83 2.09
N SER A 37 15.70 1.57 3.10
CA SER A 37 15.13 0.91 4.29
C SER A 37 13.85 0.18 3.91
N LYS A 38 13.77 -1.11 4.26
CA LYS A 38 12.63 -2.00 3.99
C LYS A 38 12.22 -2.10 2.51
N THR A 39 13.13 -1.81 1.58
CA THR A 39 12.94 -1.96 0.13
C THR A 39 14.25 -2.37 -0.56
N LEU A 40 14.31 -2.30 -1.89
CA LEU A 40 15.48 -2.67 -2.69
C LEU A 40 16.55 -1.57 -2.67
N CYS A 41 17.76 -1.88 -3.16
CA CYS A 41 18.78 -0.85 -3.40
C CYS A 41 18.32 0.15 -4.47
N MET A 42 18.65 1.42 -4.29
CA MET A 42 18.21 2.50 -5.17
C MET A 42 18.87 2.45 -6.55
N ASP A 43 20.02 1.80 -6.67
CA ASP A 43 20.72 1.53 -7.92
C ASP A 43 20.21 0.28 -8.67
N ALA A 44 19.28 -0.49 -8.09
CA ALA A 44 18.68 -1.64 -8.77
C ALA A 44 18.00 -1.22 -10.08
N VAL A 45 18.14 -2.03 -11.12
CA VAL A 45 17.69 -1.68 -12.48
C VAL A 45 16.39 -2.39 -12.83
N GLN A 46 15.42 -1.61 -13.31
CA GLN A 46 14.15 -2.09 -13.86
C GLN A 46 13.99 -1.59 -15.30
N LYS A 47 13.02 -2.13 -16.04
CA LYS A 47 12.76 -1.73 -17.44
C LYS A 47 12.48 -0.23 -17.60
N TRP A 48 11.88 0.41 -16.60
CA TRP A 48 11.52 1.83 -16.62
C TRP A 48 12.60 2.77 -16.07
N GLY A 49 13.69 2.22 -15.51
CA GLY A 49 14.76 3.03 -14.93
C GLY A 49 15.37 2.39 -13.70
N LYS A 50 16.20 3.18 -12.99
CA LYS A 50 16.77 2.79 -11.71
C LYS A 50 15.70 2.89 -10.62
N HIS A 51 15.83 2.08 -9.58
CA HIS A 51 14.88 2.01 -8.49
C HIS A 51 14.75 3.35 -7.75
N TYR A 52 15.80 4.16 -7.69
CA TYR A 52 15.74 5.53 -7.18
C TYR A 52 14.62 6.36 -7.82
N ASP A 53 14.44 6.25 -9.15
CA ASP A 53 13.46 7.01 -9.90
C ASP A 53 12.08 6.35 -9.90
N VAL A 54 12.04 5.01 -9.88
CA VAL A 54 10.80 4.25 -10.11
C VAL A 54 10.30 3.47 -8.89
N HIS A 55 10.91 3.62 -7.71
CA HIS A 55 10.51 2.95 -6.46
C HIS A 55 9.01 3.08 -6.22
N SER A 56 8.51 4.32 -6.17
CA SER A 56 7.11 4.61 -5.87
C SER A 56 6.14 4.26 -7.02
N LEU A 57 6.65 3.71 -8.13
CA LEU A 57 5.85 3.20 -9.24
C LEU A 57 5.68 1.68 -9.22
N TYR A 58 6.31 0.97 -8.27
CA TYR A 58 6.30 -0.50 -8.25
C TYR A 58 4.86 -1.03 -8.13
N GLY A 59 4.11 -0.61 -7.11
CA GLY A 59 2.72 -1.01 -6.90
C GLY A 59 1.80 -0.64 -8.08
N TYR A 60 2.00 0.54 -8.67
CA TYR A 60 1.27 0.99 -9.86
C TYR A 60 1.53 0.08 -11.08
N SER A 61 2.79 -0.21 -11.37
CA SER A 61 3.18 -1.08 -12.49
C SER A 61 2.70 -2.53 -12.29
N MET A 62 2.71 -3.01 -11.04
CA MET A 62 2.17 -4.30 -10.65
C MET A 62 0.66 -4.34 -10.88
N GLY A 63 -0.10 -3.31 -10.47
CA GLY A 63 -1.54 -3.21 -10.72
C GLY A 63 -1.90 -3.25 -12.20
N ILE A 64 -1.13 -2.57 -13.07
CA ILE A 64 -1.29 -2.66 -14.54
C ILE A 64 -1.08 -4.09 -15.02
N SER A 65 -0.02 -4.75 -14.54
CA SER A 65 0.33 -6.11 -14.94
C SER A 65 -0.72 -7.13 -14.48
N THR A 66 -1.21 -7.01 -13.25
CA THR A 66 -2.29 -7.84 -12.70
C THR A 66 -3.60 -7.65 -13.47
N ARG A 67 -3.94 -6.43 -13.89
CA ARG A 67 -5.12 -6.20 -14.74
C ARG A 67 -5.03 -6.92 -16.09
N LYS A 68 -3.86 -6.90 -16.74
CA LYS A 68 -3.62 -7.69 -17.97
C LYS A 68 -3.73 -9.18 -17.73
N ALA A 69 -3.29 -9.68 -16.57
CA ALA A 69 -3.44 -11.08 -16.20
C ALA A 69 -4.92 -11.45 -16.02
N ILE A 70 -5.70 -10.59 -15.36
CA ILE A 70 -7.15 -10.78 -15.21
C ILE A 70 -7.87 -10.83 -16.55
N GLU A 71 -7.54 -9.95 -17.50
CA GLU A 71 -8.12 -9.98 -18.85
C GLU A 71 -7.88 -11.32 -19.57
N ARG A 72 -6.77 -12.01 -19.27
CA ARG A 72 -6.44 -13.32 -19.83
C ARG A 72 -7.13 -14.46 -19.08
N VAL A 73 -7.14 -14.43 -17.76
CA VAL A 73 -7.69 -15.51 -16.91
C VAL A 73 -9.22 -15.45 -16.86
N PHE A 74 -9.79 -14.24 -16.87
CA PHE A 74 -11.23 -13.99 -16.81
C PHE A 74 -11.68 -13.06 -17.96
N PRO A 75 -11.66 -13.53 -19.22
CA PRO A 75 -12.00 -12.70 -20.38
C PRO A 75 -13.38 -12.03 -20.26
N GLY A 76 -13.42 -10.72 -20.51
CA GLY A 76 -14.65 -9.92 -20.45
C GLY A 76 -15.22 -9.70 -19.03
N LYS A 77 -14.50 -10.11 -17.98
CA LYS A 77 -14.90 -9.89 -16.59
C LYS A 77 -14.04 -8.83 -15.93
N ARG A 78 -14.62 -8.13 -14.94
CA ARG A 78 -13.92 -7.13 -14.13
C ARG A 78 -12.93 -7.77 -13.15
N SER A 79 -13.33 -8.91 -12.56
CA SER A 79 -12.68 -9.51 -11.38
C SER A 79 -12.49 -8.46 -10.28
N PHE A 80 -11.50 -8.64 -9.42
CA PHE A 80 -11.25 -7.79 -8.26
C PHE A 80 -9.75 -7.69 -7.98
N ILE A 81 -9.24 -6.46 -7.84
CA ILE A 81 -7.84 -6.19 -7.47
C ILE A 81 -7.83 -5.22 -6.29
N ILE A 82 -7.10 -5.59 -5.24
CA ILE A 82 -6.80 -4.73 -4.10
C ILE A 82 -5.29 -4.62 -3.97
N SER A 83 -4.78 -3.37 -3.92
CA SER A 83 -3.36 -3.06 -3.87
C SER A 83 -3.01 -2.23 -2.64
N ARG A 84 -1.85 -2.50 -2.02
CA ARG A 84 -1.36 -1.74 -0.88
C ARG A 84 -0.65 -0.49 -1.35
N SER A 85 0.46 -0.65 -2.07
CA SER A 85 1.13 0.49 -2.70
C SER A 85 0.35 1.02 -3.89
N THR A 86 0.29 2.35 -4.02
CA THR A 86 -0.40 3.06 -5.09
C THR A 86 0.39 4.29 -5.54
N PHE A 87 0.18 4.68 -6.79
CA PHE A 87 0.59 5.98 -7.36
C PHE A 87 -0.61 6.66 -8.04
N MET A 88 -0.43 7.89 -8.52
CA MET A 88 -1.46 8.62 -9.27
C MET A 88 -2.07 7.75 -10.38
N GLY A 89 -3.41 7.66 -10.38
CA GLY A 89 -4.17 6.90 -11.36
C GLY A 89 -4.33 5.40 -11.08
N SER A 90 -3.79 4.86 -9.97
CA SER A 90 -3.93 3.42 -9.67
C SER A 90 -5.37 2.97 -9.40
N GLY A 91 -6.27 3.91 -9.06
CA GLY A 91 -7.70 3.65 -8.90
C GLY A 91 -8.40 3.16 -10.17
N LYS A 92 -7.76 3.33 -11.34
CA LYS A 92 -8.22 2.76 -12.61
C LYS A 92 -8.02 1.24 -12.68
N GLN A 93 -7.09 0.69 -11.90
CA GLN A 93 -6.71 -0.72 -11.94
C GLN A 93 -7.13 -1.48 -10.68
N ALA A 94 -7.11 -0.85 -9.50
CA ALA A 94 -7.30 -1.52 -8.23
C ALA A 94 -8.04 -0.64 -7.21
N GLY A 95 -8.77 -1.28 -6.30
CA GLY A 95 -9.14 -0.66 -5.02
C GLY A 95 -7.96 -0.68 -4.04
N HIS A 96 -8.15 -0.03 -2.89
CA HIS A 96 -7.12 0.13 -1.87
C HIS A 96 -7.68 -0.20 -0.48
N TRP A 97 -6.81 -0.56 0.46
CA TRP A 97 -7.14 -0.57 1.89
C TRP A 97 -6.05 0.18 2.62
N LEU A 98 -6.39 0.85 3.72
CA LEU A 98 -5.49 1.77 4.43
C LEU A 98 -4.28 1.08 5.12
N GLY A 99 -4.05 -0.20 4.87
CA GLY A 99 -2.92 -0.95 5.39
C GLY A 99 -3.13 -1.43 6.83
N ASP A 100 -2.01 -1.83 7.42
CA ASP A 100 -1.93 -2.55 8.67
C ASP A 100 -2.21 -1.60 9.86
N ASN A 101 -3.49 -1.43 10.19
CA ASN A 101 -3.95 -0.63 11.31
C ASN A 101 -3.95 -1.44 12.64
N ALA A 102 -4.16 -0.77 13.78
CA ALA A 102 -4.23 -1.41 15.10
C ALA A 102 -5.65 -1.35 15.66
N ALA A 103 -5.99 -2.28 16.55
CA ALA A 103 -7.27 -2.35 17.26
C ALA A 103 -7.37 -1.27 18.36
N THR A 104 -7.36 0.00 17.94
CA THR A 104 -7.49 1.16 18.82
C THR A 104 -8.60 2.10 18.34
N TRP A 105 -9.18 2.87 19.26
CA TRP A 105 -10.17 3.90 18.93
C TRP A 105 -9.62 5.00 18.02
N ASP A 106 -8.33 5.30 18.11
CA ASP A 106 -7.67 6.28 17.24
C ASP A 106 -7.63 5.79 15.80
N HIS A 107 -7.28 4.54 15.54
CA HIS A 107 -7.25 4.00 14.19
C HIS A 107 -8.65 3.90 13.56
N LEU A 108 -9.70 3.62 14.36
CA LEU A 108 -11.09 3.76 13.90
C LEU A 108 -11.39 5.20 13.46
N ARG A 109 -10.99 6.21 14.26
CA ARG A 109 -11.20 7.63 13.93
C ARG A 109 -10.40 8.05 12.69
N TRP A 110 -9.14 7.65 12.59
CA TRP A 110 -8.24 8.02 11.50
C TRP A 110 -8.59 7.35 10.16
N ALA A 111 -9.30 6.21 10.18
CA ALA A 111 -9.76 5.57 8.97
C ALA A 111 -10.68 6.48 8.13
N ILE A 112 -11.50 7.31 8.77
CA ILE A 112 -12.45 8.20 8.09
C ILE A 112 -11.75 9.22 7.18
N PRO A 113 -10.85 10.10 7.68
CA PRO A 113 -10.13 11.02 6.81
C PRO A 113 -9.27 10.30 5.77
N GLY A 114 -8.62 9.18 6.13
CA GLY A 114 -7.85 8.39 5.15
C GLY A 114 -8.69 7.92 3.96
N MET A 115 -9.91 7.42 4.20
CA MET A 115 -10.81 7.06 3.09
C MET A 115 -11.25 8.28 2.28
N LEU A 116 -11.53 9.42 2.91
CA LEU A 116 -11.94 10.64 2.22
C LEU A 116 -10.83 11.17 1.31
N GLU A 117 -9.59 11.15 1.78
CA GLU A 117 -8.40 11.49 0.99
C GLU A 117 -8.26 10.57 -0.23
N PHE A 118 -8.39 9.25 -0.05
CA PHE A 118 -8.33 8.30 -1.16
C PHE A 118 -9.47 8.47 -2.18
N ASN A 119 -10.64 8.93 -1.76
CA ASN A 119 -11.70 9.31 -2.69
C ASN A 119 -11.28 10.52 -3.54
N LEU A 120 -10.64 11.53 -2.96
CA LEU A 120 -10.04 12.65 -3.71
C LEU A 120 -8.94 12.17 -4.68
N PHE A 121 -8.19 11.14 -4.29
CA PHE A 121 -7.15 10.52 -5.14
C PHE A 121 -7.72 9.59 -6.23
N GLY A 122 -9.04 9.44 -6.33
CA GLY A 122 -9.70 8.65 -7.36
C GLY A 122 -9.83 7.16 -7.03
N PHE A 123 -9.84 6.79 -5.75
CA PHE A 123 -10.10 5.42 -5.27
C PHE A 123 -11.46 5.36 -4.59
N PRO A 124 -12.55 5.12 -5.33
CA PRO A 124 -13.88 5.00 -4.75
C PRO A 124 -14.05 3.70 -3.95
N TYR A 125 -13.22 2.69 -4.21
CA TYR A 125 -13.25 1.40 -3.51
C TYR A 125 -12.11 1.31 -2.50
N VAL A 126 -12.33 1.93 -1.34
CA VAL A 126 -11.35 2.05 -0.25
C VAL A 126 -11.99 1.81 1.12
N GLY A 127 -11.19 1.32 2.06
CA GLY A 127 -11.62 1.02 3.44
C GLY A 127 -10.44 0.69 4.35
N ALA A 128 -10.72 0.51 5.64
CA ALA A 128 -9.74 0.05 6.63
C ALA A 128 -10.12 -1.35 7.11
N ASP A 129 -9.17 -2.04 7.74
CA ASP A 129 -9.44 -3.32 8.37
C ASP A 129 -10.30 -3.13 9.62
N ILE A 130 -11.56 -3.56 9.49
CA ILE A 130 -12.58 -3.39 10.52
C ILE A 130 -12.21 -4.24 11.74
N CYS A 131 -12.33 -3.63 12.92
CA CYS A 131 -11.90 -4.12 14.23
C CYS A 131 -10.38 -4.02 14.51
N GLY A 132 -9.57 -3.68 13.51
CA GLY A 132 -8.12 -3.51 13.61
C GLY A 132 -7.35 -4.79 13.26
N PHE A 133 -6.26 -4.65 12.51
CA PHE A 133 -5.40 -5.74 12.06
C PHE A 133 -4.39 -6.19 13.15
N PHE A 134 -3.68 -5.23 13.76
CA PHE A 134 -2.81 -5.50 14.89
C PHE A 134 -3.58 -5.43 16.21
N ASP A 135 -3.08 -6.15 17.22
CA ASP A 135 -3.60 -6.24 18.59
C ASP A 135 -4.95 -6.95 18.71
N ASN A 136 -5.23 -7.48 19.91
CA ASN A 136 -6.54 -8.07 20.19
C ASN A 136 -7.59 -6.96 20.38
N THR A 137 -8.62 -6.96 19.54
CA THR A 137 -9.74 -6.04 19.66
C THR A 137 -10.62 -6.33 20.89
N THR A 138 -11.38 -5.34 21.35
CA THR A 138 -12.42 -5.53 22.38
C THR A 138 -13.80 -5.63 21.74
N GLU A 139 -14.75 -6.25 22.45
CA GLU A 139 -16.16 -6.28 22.00
C GLU A 139 -16.66 -4.89 21.65
N GLU A 140 -16.40 -3.91 22.52
CA GLU A 140 -16.94 -2.57 22.35
C GLU A 140 -16.35 -1.89 21.11
N LEU A 141 -15.03 -1.96 20.95
CA LEU A 141 -14.37 -1.39 19.78
C LEU A 141 -14.83 -2.07 18.50
N CYS A 142 -14.84 -3.40 18.46
CA CYS A 142 -15.21 -4.13 17.25
C CYS A 142 -16.69 -3.95 16.90
N ARG A 143 -17.60 -3.89 17.88
CA ARG A 143 -19.00 -3.55 17.65
C ARG A 143 -19.15 -2.16 17.04
N ARG A 144 -18.44 -1.15 17.56
CA ARG A 144 -18.47 0.21 16.98
C ARG A 144 -17.83 0.24 15.59
N TRP A 145 -16.73 -0.47 15.40
CA TRP A 145 -16.07 -0.50 14.10
C TRP A 145 -16.91 -1.22 13.06
N MET A 146 -17.59 -2.32 13.39
CA MET A 146 -18.53 -2.99 12.49
C MET A 146 -19.69 -2.07 12.09
N GLN A 147 -20.22 -1.27 13.03
CA GLN A 147 -21.27 -0.27 12.74
C GLN A 147 -20.80 0.74 11.69
N VAL A 148 -19.59 1.29 11.84
CA VAL A 148 -19.03 2.27 10.90
C VAL A 148 -18.57 1.59 9.60
N GLY A 149 -17.93 0.44 9.72
CA GLY A 149 -17.32 -0.32 8.64
C GLY A 149 -18.32 -0.89 7.65
N ALA A 150 -19.56 -1.16 8.08
CA ALA A 150 -20.66 -1.51 7.19
C ALA A 150 -20.97 -0.42 6.13
N PHE A 151 -20.50 0.81 6.36
CA PHE A 151 -20.65 1.93 5.42
C PHE A 151 -19.33 2.30 4.71
N TYR A 152 -18.26 1.53 4.89
CA TYR A 152 -17.05 1.70 4.08
C TYR A 152 -17.32 1.26 2.63
N PRO A 153 -16.83 2.00 1.63
CA PRO A 153 -16.94 1.56 0.23
C PRO A 153 -16.31 0.19 -0.01
N PHE A 154 -15.16 -0.08 0.62
CA PHE A 154 -14.60 -1.41 0.76
C PHE A 154 -14.72 -1.87 2.22
N SER A 155 -15.75 -2.67 2.51
CA SER A 155 -16.00 -3.20 3.85
C SER A 155 -15.38 -4.59 4.02
N ARG A 156 -14.27 -4.66 4.77
CA ARG A 156 -13.55 -5.90 5.11
C ARG A 156 -13.23 -5.94 6.61
N ASN A 157 -13.58 -7.05 7.27
CA ASN A 157 -13.01 -7.39 8.58
C ASN A 157 -11.78 -8.28 8.35
N HIS A 158 -10.64 -7.90 8.94
CA HIS A 158 -9.35 -8.58 8.78
C HIS A 158 -8.52 -8.46 10.06
N ASN A 159 -7.80 -9.52 10.38
CA ASN A 159 -6.93 -9.74 11.54
C ASN A 159 -5.83 -10.71 11.12
#